data_AF-A0A4S4BN64-F1
#
_entry.id   AF-A0A4S4BN64-F1
#
_cell.length_a   1.000
_cell.length_b   1.000
_cell.length_c   1.000
_cell.angle_alpha   90.00
_cell.angle_beta   90.00
_cell.angle_gamma   90.00
#
_symmetry.space_group_name_H-M   'P 1'
#
loop_
_entity.id
_entity.type
_entity.pdbx_description
1 polymer ?
#
loop_
_entity_poly.entity_id
_entity_poly.type
_entity_poly.pdbx_seq_one_letter_code
_entity_poly.pdbx_strand_id
1 'polypeptide(L)'
;MERVMDDAIKGYGERVKRLAIMDPLFRLKYRKRNEEDENVDWFSMGLLSLLFFFECMLQRQFKKGVPELSDFLYSICGKRLQLSRSRFHQIAETIVQTYRDPTGKRQEEQYWDWETRITETYSFSILKTAGFDKSENRQYYTLDEAGIELIFATKEYYSEFRISINQLLIRKQLEKGEFVNALTEIHEMRIAVEVIREQMRRLGMDVVRNIVSDETYQKFLQIVKDTHSRLVREDEEFKELYNFVMDTTQKQSADLQTSKDLKAYEQLLQISKELGEVHHLHQLLLKEAIQLKNKAFDSAKQALYSIGLQTFHFDHEIVSRLVSSPLPPLAAKGLATTFTSLHRHRSWSLLTVFDKQRSSSFNQEPTNYGYPEVDDEQVEQNRQIQQKNFSLIMKQVLEIMKESREIELKELSELLPSHIVNHRSYYDFWLVLHQRSPARWEPDRDGDVMNGALVQLEGDVLVVTECIGVIQPAPRFAIQNMRVERRLKEREI
;
A
#
# COMPACT_ATOMS: atom_id res chain seq x y z
N MET A 1 -0.19 33.42 11.02
CA MET A 1 -1.59 33.41 11.49
C MET A 1 -2.55 33.44 10.32
N GLU A 2 -2.38 34.35 9.36
CA GLU A 2 -3.25 34.47 8.18
C GLU A 2 -3.39 33.15 7.37
N ARG A 3 -2.28 32.48 7.03
CA ARG A 3 -2.31 31.15 6.40
C ARG A 3 -3.03 30.07 7.21
N VAL A 4 -2.93 30.12 8.54
CA VAL A 4 -3.59 29.14 9.42
C VAL A 4 -5.10 29.39 9.46
N MET A 5 -5.53 30.66 9.36
CA MET A 5 -6.93 31.02 9.26
C MET A 5 -7.52 30.55 7.92
N ASP A 6 -6.80 30.78 6.82
CA ASP A 6 -7.24 30.36 5.49
C ASP A 6 -7.32 28.81 5.38
N ASP A 7 -6.32 28.09 5.88
CA ASP A 7 -6.32 26.61 5.88
C ASP A 7 -7.38 26.01 6.82
N ALA A 8 -7.69 26.67 7.95
CA ALA A 8 -8.69 26.17 8.91
C ALA A 8 -10.12 26.26 8.36
N ILE A 9 -10.37 27.25 7.51
CA ILE A 9 -11.67 27.54 6.94
C ILE A 9 -11.87 26.82 5.59
N LYS A 10 -10.80 26.35 4.96
CA LYS A 10 -10.86 25.60 3.70
C LYS A 10 -11.75 24.35 3.79
N GLY A 11 -12.71 24.25 2.89
CA GLY A 11 -13.70 23.17 2.83
C GLY A 11 -14.76 23.25 3.94
N TYR A 12 -14.95 24.41 4.57
CA TYR A 12 -15.91 24.58 5.66
C TYR A 12 -17.34 24.25 5.21
N GLY A 13 -17.78 24.82 4.08
CA GLY A 13 -19.11 24.53 3.55
C GLY A 13 -19.34 23.05 3.26
N GLU A 14 -18.34 22.36 2.72
CA GLU A 14 -18.42 20.92 2.43
C GLU A 14 -18.59 20.06 3.70
N ARG A 15 -17.90 20.44 4.79
CA ARG A 15 -18.08 19.81 6.09
C ARG A 15 -19.45 20.09 6.69
N VAL A 16 -19.96 21.31 6.55
CA VAL A 16 -21.32 21.65 6.99
C VAL A 16 -22.36 20.84 6.21
N LYS A 17 -22.20 20.68 4.90
CA LYS A 17 -23.08 19.82 4.08
C LYS A 17 -23.09 18.36 4.58
N ARG A 18 -21.93 17.80 4.93
CA ARG A 18 -21.81 16.45 5.51
C ARG A 18 -22.46 16.31 6.88
N LEU A 19 -22.53 17.39 7.67
CA LEU A 19 -23.24 17.39 8.95
C LEU A 19 -24.74 17.60 8.75
N ALA A 20 -25.13 18.44 7.79
CA ALA A 20 -26.51 18.75 7.44
C ALA A 20 -27.30 17.47 7.09
N ILE A 21 -26.70 16.56 6.33
CA ILE A 21 -27.35 15.29 5.98
C ILE A 21 -27.68 14.43 7.20
N MET A 22 -26.99 14.59 8.35
CA MET A 22 -27.28 13.83 9.58
C MET A 22 -28.47 14.40 10.38
N ASP A 23 -28.85 15.65 10.14
CA ASP A 23 -29.90 16.35 10.90
C ASP A 23 -31.25 15.60 10.94
N PRO A 24 -31.77 14.99 9.85
CA PRO A 24 -33.01 14.22 9.90
C PRO A 24 -33.00 13.09 10.93
N LEU A 25 -31.86 12.41 11.13
CA LEU A 25 -31.72 11.38 12.17
C LEU A 25 -31.80 12.00 13.58
N PHE A 26 -31.13 13.14 13.79
CA PHE A 26 -31.19 13.84 15.08
C PHE A 26 -32.58 14.40 15.37
N ARG A 27 -33.32 14.87 14.36
CA ARG A 27 -34.73 15.24 14.51
C ARG A 27 -35.59 14.07 14.99
N LEU A 28 -35.34 12.85 14.50
CA LEU A 28 -36.00 11.65 15.01
C LEU A 28 -35.61 11.37 16.48
N LYS A 29 -34.34 11.56 16.86
CA LYS A 29 -33.84 11.37 18.23
C LYS A 29 -34.49 12.29 19.25
N TYR A 30 -34.61 13.58 18.91
CA TYR A 30 -35.12 14.64 19.80
C TYR A 30 -36.63 14.85 19.71
N ARG A 31 -37.33 14.03 18.92
CA ARG A 31 -38.80 14.07 18.83
C ARG A 31 -39.42 13.85 20.21
N LYS A 32 -40.41 14.68 20.56
CA LYS A 32 -41.18 14.52 21.80
C LYS A 32 -41.86 13.16 21.81
N ARG A 33 -41.65 12.39 22.87
CA ARG A 33 -42.24 11.06 23.05
C ARG A 33 -43.64 11.22 23.65
N ASN A 34 -44.60 10.52 23.07
CA ASN A 34 -45.92 10.32 23.67
C ASN A 34 -45.86 9.08 24.59
N GLU A 35 -46.82 8.93 25.51
CA GLU A 35 -46.88 7.80 26.47
C GLU A 35 -46.86 6.42 25.76
N GLU A 36 -47.42 6.31 24.56
CA GLU A 36 -47.39 5.08 23.75
C GLU A 36 -46.06 4.83 23.01
N ASP A 37 -45.21 5.87 22.88
CA ASP A 37 -43.92 5.83 22.18
C ASP A 37 -42.72 5.83 23.13
N GLU A 38 -42.96 5.73 24.44
CA GLU A 38 -41.93 5.90 25.47
C GLU A 38 -40.77 4.89 25.32
N ASN A 39 -41.10 3.69 24.82
CA ASN A 39 -40.17 2.59 24.56
C ASN A 39 -39.63 2.53 23.12
N VAL A 40 -40.05 3.44 22.23
CA VAL A 40 -39.62 3.44 20.82
C VAL A 40 -38.34 4.26 20.65
N ASP A 41 -37.27 3.60 20.23
CA ASP A 41 -36.03 4.27 19.83
C ASP A 41 -36.12 4.76 18.38
N TRP A 42 -36.65 5.98 18.21
CA TRP A 42 -36.85 6.62 16.90
C TRP A 42 -35.56 6.84 16.11
N PHE A 43 -34.43 7.07 16.78
CA PHE A 43 -33.14 7.23 16.10
C PHE A 43 -32.71 5.91 15.47
N SER A 44 -32.74 4.83 16.25
CA SER A 44 -32.38 3.49 15.76
C SER A 44 -33.35 2.99 14.69
N MET A 45 -34.65 3.27 14.82
CA MET A 45 -35.64 2.94 13.79
C MET A 45 -35.43 3.70 12.49
N GLY A 46 -35.06 4.99 12.57
CA GLY A 46 -34.68 5.80 11.42
C GLY A 46 -33.48 5.20 10.69
N LEU A 47 -32.41 4.89 11.43
CA LEU A 47 -31.21 4.28 10.86
C LEU A 47 -31.50 2.91 10.22
N LEU A 48 -32.27 2.04 10.89
CA LEU A 48 -32.70 0.76 10.32
C LEU A 48 -33.50 0.92 9.03
N SER A 49 -34.32 1.97 8.93
CA SER A 49 -35.09 2.28 7.72
C SER A 49 -34.18 2.68 6.55
N LEU A 50 -33.13 3.46 6.81
CA LEU A 50 -32.14 3.81 5.80
C LEU A 50 -31.35 2.56 5.32
N LEU A 51 -30.96 1.68 6.25
CA LEU A 51 -30.29 0.41 5.91
C LEU A 51 -31.18 -0.51 5.07
N PHE A 52 -32.48 -0.56 5.37
CA PHE A 52 -33.45 -1.31 4.57
C PHE A 52 -33.51 -0.82 3.11
N PHE A 53 -33.65 0.50 2.90
CA PHE A 53 -33.69 1.05 1.55
C PHE A 53 -32.34 0.91 0.82
N PHE A 54 -31.21 0.95 1.54
CA PHE A 54 -29.89 0.66 0.98
C PHE A 54 -29.80 -0.78 0.46
N GLU A 55 -30.22 -1.75 1.26
CA GLU A 55 -30.20 -3.17 0.88
C GLU A 55 -31.14 -3.46 -0.31
N CYS A 56 -32.34 -2.88 -0.31
CA CYS A 56 -33.26 -2.97 -1.46
C CYS A 56 -32.66 -2.35 -2.74
N MET A 57 -31.89 -1.28 -2.62
CA MET A 57 -31.18 -0.67 -3.75
C MET A 57 -30.06 -1.58 -4.29
N LEU A 58 -29.27 -2.21 -3.41
CA LEU A 58 -28.24 -3.17 -3.81
C LEU A 58 -28.83 -4.38 -4.55
N GLN A 59 -29.98 -4.87 -4.07
CA GLN A 59 -30.72 -5.98 -4.67
C GLN A 59 -31.59 -5.58 -5.88
N ARG A 60 -31.53 -4.31 -6.32
CA ARG A 60 -32.27 -3.74 -7.45
C ARG A 60 -33.81 -3.85 -7.34
N GLN A 61 -34.34 -3.83 -6.11
CA GLN A 61 -35.77 -3.87 -5.84
C GLN A 61 -36.31 -2.46 -5.53
N PHE A 62 -36.86 -1.78 -6.54
CA PHE A 62 -37.24 -0.36 -6.43
C PHE A 62 -38.73 -0.10 -6.16
N LYS A 63 -39.55 -1.15 -6.04
CA LYS A 63 -40.99 -1.07 -5.72
C LYS A 63 -41.25 -1.31 -4.23
N LYS A 64 -40.67 -0.47 -3.37
CA LYS A 64 -40.81 -0.56 -1.91
C LYS A 64 -41.26 0.79 -1.34
N GLY A 65 -42.31 0.78 -0.53
CA GLY A 65 -42.92 1.96 0.05
C GLY A 65 -43.11 1.82 1.56
N VAL A 66 -43.99 2.65 2.12
CA VAL A 66 -44.31 2.66 3.57
C VAL A 66 -44.84 1.30 4.08
N PRO A 67 -45.71 0.57 3.35
CA PRO A 67 -46.19 -0.74 3.82
C PRO A 67 -45.07 -1.75 4.02
N GLU A 68 -44.15 -1.87 3.06
CA GLU A 68 -43.05 -2.83 3.13
C GLU A 68 -42.04 -2.48 4.22
N LEU A 69 -41.76 -1.18 4.40
CA LEU A 69 -40.92 -0.72 5.51
C LEU A 69 -41.57 -1.02 6.86
N SER A 70 -42.88 -0.82 6.99
CA SER A 70 -43.64 -1.15 8.20
C SER A 70 -43.56 -2.63 8.54
N ASP A 71 -43.75 -3.51 7.55
CA ASP A 71 -43.65 -4.95 7.75
C ASP A 71 -42.22 -5.37 8.13
N PHE A 72 -41.20 -4.77 7.51
CA PHE A 72 -39.80 -4.97 7.86
C PHE A 72 -39.52 -4.59 9.33
N LEU A 73 -39.89 -3.38 9.75
CA LEU A 73 -39.70 -2.92 11.13
C LEU A 73 -40.48 -3.77 12.13
N TYR A 74 -41.70 -4.18 11.79
CA TYR A 74 -42.49 -5.09 12.63
C TYR A 74 -41.82 -6.46 12.77
N SER A 75 -41.25 -7.02 11.69
CA SER A 75 -40.61 -8.33 11.72
C SER A 75 -39.37 -8.37 12.63
N ILE A 76 -38.58 -7.29 12.67
CA ILE A 76 -37.35 -7.19 13.47
C ILE A 76 -37.66 -6.78 14.90
N CYS A 77 -38.46 -5.73 15.07
CA CYS A 77 -38.64 -5.07 16.37
C CYS A 77 -39.94 -5.46 17.09
N GLY A 78 -40.89 -6.09 16.39
CA GLY A 78 -42.24 -6.36 16.91
C GLY A 78 -42.26 -7.23 18.17
N LYS A 79 -41.36 -8.22 18.27
CA LYS A 79 -41.23 -9.08 19.46
C LYS A 79 -40.76 -8.31 20.70
N ARG A 80 -39.94 -7.28 20.51
CA ARG A 80 -39.35 -6.48 21.60
C ARG A 80 -40.27 -5.36 22.05
N LEU A 81 -40.94 -4.68 21.12
CA LEU A 81 -41.75 -3.49 21.42
C LEU A 81 -43.23 -3.82 21.69
N GLN A 82 -43.71 -5.00 21.29
CA GLN A 82 -45.10 -5.45 21.49
C GLN A 82 -46.17 -4.45 21.00
N LEU A 83 -45.85 -3.65 19.98
CA LEU A 83 -46.78 -2.69 19.38
C LEU A 83 -47.64 -3.33 18.29
N SER A 84 -48.80 -2.74 18.01
CA SER A 84 -49.69 -3.19 16.93
C SER A 84 -49.09 -2.91 15.55
N ARG A 85 -49.46 -3.72 14.54
CA ARG A 85 -49.00 -3.50 13.14
C ARG A 85 -49.41 -2.14 12.59
N SER A 86 -50.60 -1.64 12.97
CA SER A 86 -51.07 -0.30 12.60
C SER A 86 -50.13 0.80 13.13
N ARG A 87 -49.60 0.62 14.35
CA ARG A 87 -48.65 1.58 14.92
C ARG A 87 -47.31 1.58 14.20
N PHE A 88 -46.79 0.41 13.80
CA PHE A 88 -45.58 0.34 12.96
C PHE A 88 -45.75 0.99 11.60
N HIS A 89 -46.96 0.97 11.03
CA HIS A 89 -47.25 1.69 9.79
C HIS A 89 -47.13 3.20 9.98
N GLN A 90 -47.69 3.74 11.06
CA GLN A 90 -47.57 5.17 11.41
C GLN A 90 -46.11 5.56 11.72
N ILE A 91 -45.33 4.67 12.35
CA ILE A 91 -43.89 4.86 12.59
C ILE A 91 -43.14 4.97 11.26
N ALA A 92 -43.35 4.01 10.35
CA ALA A 92 -42.72 3.99 9.03
C ALA A 92 -43.10 5.23 8.21
N GLU A 93 -44.37 5.62 8.21
CA GLU A 93 -44.84 6.83 7.55
C GLU A 93 -44.13 8.07 8.09
N THR A 94 -44.06 8.21 9.43
CA THR A 94 -43.40 9.38 10.01
C THR A 94 -41.91 9.43 9.70
N ILE A 95 -41.22 8.29 9.70
CA ILE A 95 -39.80 8.22 9.35
C ILE A 95 -39.58 8.65 7.89
N VAL A 96 -40.39 8.13 6.97
CA VAL A 96 -40.31 8.51 5.54
C VAL A 96 -40.59 10.01 5.36
N GLN A 97 -41.61 10.56 6.03
CA GLN A 97 -41.92 11.99 5.99
C GLN A 97 -40.81 12.87 6.60
N THR A 98 -40.02 12.34 7.54
CA THR A 98 -38.88 13.05 8.13
C THR A 98 -37.67 13.06 7.20
N TYR A 99 -37.45 11.97 6.45
CA TYR A 99 -36.39 11.90 5.43
C TYR A 99 -36.75 12.59 4.12
N ARG A 100 -38.05 12.79 3.88
CA ARG A 100 -38.55 13.48 2.70
C ARG A 100 -39.85 14.22 3.01
N ASP A 101 -39.84 15.51 2.73
CA ASP A 101 -41.01 16.35 2.92
C ASP A 101 -42.21 15.81 2.08
N PRO A 102 -43.42 15.67 2.67
CA PRO A 102 -44.62 15.24 1.96
C PRO A 102 -44.96 16.09 0.72
N THR A 103 -44.54 17.36 0.70
CA THR A 103 -44.74 18.28 -0.43
C THR A 103 -43.76 18.04 -1.59
N GLY A 104 -42.78 17.14 -1.41
CA GLY A 104 -41.76 16.80 -2.40
C GLY A 104 -40.61 17.81 -2.52
N LYS A 105 -40.61 18.85 -1.69
CA LYS A 105 -39.51 19.83 -1.63
C LYS A 105 -38.26 19.19 -1.01
N ARG A 106 -37.10 19.59 -1.54
CA ARG A 106 -35.81 19.21 -0.95
C ARG A 106 -35.68 19.91 0.40
N GLN A 107 -34.98 19.25 1.32
CA GLN A 107 -34.65 19.86 2.60
C GLN A 107 -33.60 20.92 2.36
N GLU A 108 -33.73 22.05 3.02
CA GLU A 108 -32.83 23.18 2.86
C GLU A 108 -32.23 23.53 4.22
N GLU A 109 -30.91 23.61 4.26
CA GLU A 109 -30.18 24.10 5.43
C GLU A 109 -29.40 25.35 5.03
N GLN A 110 -29.69 26.46 5.73
CA GLN A 110 -29.00 27.72 5.54
C GLN A 110 -27.87 27.82 6.55
N TYR A 111 -26.65 28.05 6.06
CA TYR A 111 -25.50 28.24 6.91
C TYR A 111 -24.63 29.37 6.38
N TRP A 112 -23.89 29.99 7.31
CA TRP A 112 -22.88 30.97 6.95
C TRP A 112 -21.59 30.25 6.62
N ASP A 113 -21.14 30.31 5.36
CA ASP A 113 -19.86 29.75 4.98
C ASP A 113 -18.75 30.74 5.33
N TRP A 114 -17.87 30.35 6.24
CA TRP A 114 -16.76 31.20 6.66
C TRP A 114 -15.67 31.29 5.59
N GLU A 115 -15.63 30.38 4.61
CA GLU A 115 -14.68 30.35 3.49
C GLU A 115 -15.06 31.38 2.44
N THR A 116 -16.30 31.33 1.97
CA THR A 116 -16.82 32.25 0.94
C THR A 116 -17.38 33.54 1.54
N ARG A 117 -17.60 33.59 2.87
CA ARG A 117 -18.18 34.71 3.63
C ARG A 117 -19.58 35.10 3.15
N ILE A 118 -20.34 34.12 2.67
CA ILE A 118 -21.69 34.28 2.16
C ILE A 118 -22.59 33.24 2.83
N THR A 119 -23.86 33.60 3.06
CA THR A 119 -24.87 32.61 3.46
C THR A 119 -25.18 31.70 2.28
N GLU A 120 -24.82 30.44 2.38
CA GLU A 120 -25.18 29.42 1.40
C GLU A 120 -26.42 28.66 1.88
N THR A 121 -27.21 28.18 0.92
CA THR A 121 -28.33 27.27 1.19
C THR A 121 -28.00 25.93 0.55
N TYR A 122 -27.84 24.89 1.36
CA TYR A 122 -27.66 23.54 0.88
C TYR A 122 -28.99 22.83 0.78
N SER A 123 -29.36 22.41 -0.43
CA SER A 123 -30.58 21.64 -0.65
C SER A 123 -30.26 20.17 -0.90
N PHE A 124 -30.87 19.27 -0.12
CA PHE A 124 -30.62 17.82 -0.21
C PHE A 124 -31.90 17.01 0.01
N SER A 125 -31.84 15.73 -0.33
CA SER A 125 -32.91 14.77 -0.07
C SER A 125 -32.31 13.43 0.32
N ILE A 126 -32.85 12.80 1.36
CA ILE A 126 -32.37 11.48 1.80
C ILE A 126 -33.04 10.37 1.00
N LEU A 127 -34.32 10.56 0.63
CA LEU A 127 -35.10 9.61 -0.17
C LEU A 127 -35.73 10.29 -1.39
N LYS A 128 -35.69 9.62 -2.55
CA LYS A 128 -36.37 10.04 -3.79
C LYS A 128 -37.45 9.06 -4.23
N THR A 129 -38.35 9.51 -5.11
CA THR A 129 -39.42 8.66 -5.65
C THR A 129 -38.83 7.74 -6.71
N ALA A 130 -39.04 6.44 -6.58
CA ALA A 130 -38.68 5.47 -7.61
C ALA A 130 -39.84 5.18 -8.58
N GLY A 131 -41.09 5.37 -8.13
CA GLY A 131 -42.29 5.25 -8.97
C GLY A 131 -43.57 5.57 -8.19
N PHE A 132 -44.67 5.76 -8.92
CA PHE A 132 -46.01 5.94 -8.35
C PHE A 132 -47.02 5.05 -9.07
N ASP A 133 -47.81 4.31 -8.29
CA ASP A 133 -48.91 3.51 -8.82
C ASP A 133 -50.24 4.25 -8.60
N LYS A 134 -50.87 4.69 -9.69
CA LYS A 134 -52.16 5.41 -9.67
C LYS A 134 -53.33 4.53 -9.25
N SER A 135 -53.21 3.22 -9.43
CA SER A 135 -54.31 2.27 -9.17
C SER A 135 -54.48 1.98 -7.68
N GLU A 136 -53.36 1.84 -6.96
CA GLU A 136 -53.33 1.59 -5.52
C GLU A 136 -53.04 2.85 -4.69
N ASN A 137 -52.83 3.99 -5.35
CA ASN A 137 -52.40 5.26 -4.75
C ASN A 137 -51.13 5.10 -3.87
N ARG A 138 -50.13 4.37 -4.38
CA ARG A 138 -48.90 4.02 -3.64
C ARG A 138 -47.66 4.68 -4.21
N GLN A 139 -46.83 5.21 -3.34
CA GLN A 139 -45.53 5.81 -3.67
C GLN A 139 -44.39 4.89 -3.24
N TYR A 140 -43.40 4.72 -4.12
CA TYR A 140 -42.19 3.95 -3.85
C TYR A 140 -40.98 4.85 -3.67
N TYR A 141 -40.09 4.47 -2.75
CA TYR A 141 -38.95 5.29 -2.34
C TYR A 141 -37.63 4.54 -2.49
N THR A 142 -36.58 5.29 -2.79
CA THR A 142 -35.19 4.81 -2.86
C THR A 142 -34.26 5.86 -2.25
N LEU A 143 -33.09 5.45 -1.78
CA LEU A 143 -32.09 6.39 -1.30
C LEU A 143 -31.65 7.32 -2.44
N ASP A 144 -31.61 8.60 -2.12
CA ASP A 144 -30.97 9.59 -2.97
C ASP A 144 -29.51 9.79 -2.54
N GLU A 145 -28.74 10.57 -3.29
CA GLU A 145 -27.30 10.73 -3.10
C GLU A 145 -26.89 11.06 -1.66
N ALA A 146 -27.56 12.03 -1.03
CA ALA A 146 -27.29 12.41 0.37
C ALA A 146 -27.67 11.30 1.38
N GLY A 147 -28.66 10.46 1.08
CA GLY A 147 -29.02 9.31 1.91
C GLY A 147 -27.99 8.18 1.82
N ILE A 148 -27.37 8.00 0.64
CA ILE A 148 -26.24 7.09 0.46
C ILE A 148 -25.03 7.63 1.22
N GLU A 149 -24.70 8.91 1.07
CA GLU A 149 -23.60 9.58 1.78
C GLU A 149 -23.75 9.50 3.30
N LEU A 150 -24.98 9.61 3.82
CA LEU A 150 -25.28 9.47 5.24
C LEU A 150 -25.03 8.04 5.74
N ILE A 151 -25.53 7.02 5.03
CA ILE A 151 -25.28 5.61 5.39
C ILE A 151 -23.77 5.33 5.40
N PHE A 152 -23.08 5.89 4.43
CA PHE A 152 -21.63 5.85 4.33
C PHE A 152 -20.94 6.55 5.49
N ALA A 153 -21.35 7.75 5.88
CA ALA A 153 -20.77 8.47 6.99
C ALA A 153 -21.10 7.87 8.38
N THR A 154 -22.23 7.16 8.52
CA THR A 154 -22.65 6.48 9.77
C THR A 154 -22.11 5.06 9.90
N LYS A 155 -21.77 4.42 8.79
CA LYS A 155 -20.88 3.27 8.83
C LYS A 155 -19.52 3.82 9.27
N GLU A 156 -19.01 3.38 10.43
CA GLU A 156 -17.59 3.56 10.72
C GLU A 156 -16.84 2.97 9.52
N TYR A 157 -16.35 3.85 8.65
CA TYR A 157 -15.37 3.44 7.67
C TYR A 157 -14.14 3.06 8.47
N TYR A 158 -14.04 1.76 8.78
CA TYR A 158 -12.76 1.16 9.09
C TYR A 158 -11.80 1.67 8.01
N SER A 159 -10.70 2.30 8.44
CA SER A 159 -9.55 2.65 7.59
C SER A 159 -9.11 1.50 6.66
N GLU A 160 -9.57 0.29 6.98
CA GLU A 160 -9.41 -1.00 6.34
C GLU A 160 -10.09 -1.19 4.96
N PHE A 161 -11.05 -0.36 4.54
CA PHE A 161 -11.71 -0.57 3.23
C PHE A 161 -11.72 0.65 2.29
N ARG A 162 -11.06 1.75 2.68
CA ARG A 162 -11.06 2.99 1.88
C ARG A 162 -10.43 2.81 0.50
N ILE A 163 -9.34 2.04 0.41
CA ILE A 163 -8.62 1.83 -0.84
C ILE A 163 -9.43 0.91 -1.78
N SER A 164 -9.92 -0.23 -1.29
CA SER A 164 -10.76 -1.15 -2.09
C SER A 164 -12.08 -0.52 -2.58
N ILE A 165 -12.70 0.37 -1.80
CA ILE A 165 -13.93 1.08 -2.22
C ILE A 165 -13.64 2.12 -3.29
N ASN A 166 -12.58 2.93 -3.12
CA ASN A 166 -12.20 3.91 -4.13
C ASN A 166 -11.80 3.21 -5.44
N GLN A 167 -11.16 2.04 -5.39
CA GLN A 167 -10.87 1.22 -6.57
C GLN A 167 -12.13 0.76 -7.31
N LEU A 168 -13.17 0.31 -6.59
CA LEU A 168 -14.46 -0.07 -7.18
C LEU A 168 -15.20 1.13 -7.78
N LEU A 169 -15.14 2.28 -7.11
CA LEU A 169 -15.77 3.52 -7.58
C LEU A 169 -15.08 4.06 -8.83
N ILE A 170 -13.75 4.04 -8.87
CA ILE A 170 -12.95 4.36 -10.07
C ILE A 170 -13.33 3.44 -11.22
N ARG A 171 -13.39 2.11 -11.01
CA ARG A 171 -13.80 1.15 -12.05
C ARG A 171 -15.17 1.52 -12.63
N LYS A 172 -16.15 1.82 -11.77
CA LYS A 172 -17.51 2.19 -12.19
C LYS A 172 -17.59 3.56 -12.90
N GLN A 173 -16.80 4.53 -12.48
CA GLN A 173 -16.74 5.86 -13.11
C GLN A 173 -16.07 5.78 -14.48
N LEU A 174 -15.02 4.95 -14.62
CA LEU A 174 -14.37 4.67 -15.89
C LEU A 174 -15.30 3.96 -16.88
N GLU A 175 -16.08 2.97 -16.43
CA GLU A 175 -17.12 2.32 -17.25
C GLU A 175 -18.18 3.30 -17.78
N LYS A 176 -18.46 4.37 -17.02
CA LYS A 176 -19.42 5.42 -17.41
C LYS A 176 -18.81 6.57 -18.21
N GLY A 177 -17.48 6.63 -18.33
CA GLY A 177 -16.77 7.74 -18.99
C GLY A 177 -16.67 9.03 -18.15
N GLU A 178 -16.84 8.95 -16.82
CA GLU A 178 -16.74 10.09 -15.89
C GLU A 178 -15.30 10.28 -15.38
N PHE A 179 -14.39 10.67 -16.27
CA PHE A 179 -12.94 10.70 -15.98
C PHE A 179 -12.51 11.74 -14.92
N VAL A 180 -13.18 12.90 -14.86
CA VAL A 180 -12.86 13.95 -13.89
C VAL A 180 -13.13 13.49 -12.45
N ASN A 181 -14.24 12.78 -12.24
CA ASN A 181 -14.59 12.24 -10.93
C ASN A 181 -13.60 11.14 -10.52
N ALA A 182 -13.20 10.28 -11.47
CA ALA A 182 -12.20 9.24 -11.23
C ALA A 182 -10.83 9.83 -10.80
N LEU A 183 -10.43 10.98 -11.34
CA LEU A 183 -9.21 11.68 -10.90
C LEU A 183 -9.31 12.15 -9.44
N THR A 184 -10.47 12.68 -9.03
CA THR A 184 -10.70 13.07 -7.63
C THR A 184 -10.61 11.86 -6.71
N GLU A 185 -11.21 10.73 -7.07
CA GLU A 185 -11.16 9.49 -6.29
C GLU A 185 -9.74 8.93 -6.14
N ILE A 186 -8.92 9.04 -7.19
CA ILE A 186 -7.49 8.67 -7.15
C ILE A 186 -6.74 9.61 -6.19
N HIS A 187 -7.05 10.90 -6.20
CA HIS A 187 -6.45 11.85 -5.27
C HIS A 187 -6.83 11.54 -3.81
N GLU A 188 -8.08 11.19 -3.54
CA GLU A 188 -8.52 10.76 -2.22
C GLU A 188 -7.81 9.48 -1.77
N MET A 189 -7.59 8.55 -2.71
CA MET A 189 -6.83 7.32 -2.45
C MET A 189 -5.37 7.62 -2.10
N ARG A 190 -4.75 8.59 -2.77
CA ARG A 190 -3.39 9.06 -2.44
C ARG A 190 -3.32 9.58 -1.00
N ILE A 191 -4.25 10.44 -0.62
CA ILE A 191 -4.36 10.98 0.74
C ILE A 191 -4.59 9.84 1.75
N ALA A 192 -5.39 8.83 1.40
CA ALA A 192 -5.62 7.66 2.26
C ALA A 192 -4.32 6.89 2.53
N VAL A 193 -3.50 6.64 1.50
CA VAL A 193 -2.19 5.99 1.64
C VAL A 193 -1.25 6.80 2.54
N GLU A 194 -1.20 8.13 2.36
CA GLU A 194 -0.40 9.03 3.20
C GLU A 194 -0.83 9.02 4.67
N VAL A 195 -2.13 8.99 4.93
CA VAL A 195 -2.67 8.91 6.30
C VAL A 195 -2.26 7.59 6.97
N ILE A 196 -2.34 6.46 6.25
CA ILE A 196 -1.91 5.16 6.79
C ILE A 196 -0.41 5.21 7.10
N ARG A 197 0.40 5.80 6.21
CA ARG A 197 1.84 5.96 6.41
C ARG A 197 2.16 6.75 7.68
N GLU A 198 1.50 7.89 7.88
CA GLU A 198 1.70 8.72 9.07
C GLU A 198 1.24 8.02 10.36
N GLN A 199 0.14 7.26 10.29
CA GLN A 199 -0.31 6.42 11.41
C GLN A 199 0.73 5.36 11.78
N MET A 200 1.29 4.65 10.79
CA MET A 200 2.36 3.67 11.05
C MET A 200 3.59 4.33 11.68
N ARG A 201 3.97 5.54 11.20
CA ARG A 201 5.10 6.29 11.75
C ARG A 201 4.90 6.65 13.23
N ARG A 202 3.71 7.14 13.59
CA ARG A 202 3.35 7.46 14.98
C ARG A 202 3.33 6.22 15.86
N LEU A 203 2.67 5.16 15.38
CA LEU A 203 2.62 3.87 16.06
C LEU A 203 4.04 3.33 16.32
N GLY A 204 4.94 3.49 15.34
CA GLY A 204 6.36 3.15 15.48
C GLY A 204 7.06 3.91 16.60
N MET A 205 6.85 5.23 16.69
CA MET A 205 7.41 6.05 17.77
C MET A 205 6.85 5.68 19.14
N ASP A 206 5.54 5.42 19.23
CA ASP A 206 4.87 5.04 20.47
C ASP A 206 5.39 3.72 21.03
N VAL A 207 5.69 2.75 20.15
CA VAL A 207 6.32 1.49 20.57
C VAL A 207 7.69 1.74 21.14
N VAL A 208 8.57 2.45 20.43
CA VAL A 208 9.94 2.73 20.89
C VAL A 208 9.93 3.35 22.30
N ARG A 209 8.92 4.18 22.61
CA ARG A 209 8.78 4.83 23.91
C ARG A 209 8.14 3.96 25.00
N ASN A 210 7.23 3.05 24.66
CA ASN A 210 6.36 2.32 25.60
C ASN A 210 6.58 0.79 25.61
N ILE A 211 7.67 0.29 25.04
CA ILE A 211 8.05 -1.15 24.96
C ILE A 211 8.00 -1.91 26.31
N VAL A 212 7.99 -1.20 27.44
CA VAL A 212 8.11 -1.78 28.80
C VAL A 212 6.95 -2.74 29.17
N SER A 213 5.80 -2.65 28.50
CA SER A 213 4.65 -3.55 28.73
C SER A 213 4.47 -4.57 27.59
N ASP A 214 4.49 -5.87 27.90
CA ASP A 214 4.24 -6.97 26.95
C ASP A 214 2.88 -6.83 26.24
N GLU A 215 1.84 -6.37 26.94
CA GLU A 215 0.51 -6.14 26.35
C GLU A 215 0.50 -5.10 25.22
N THR A 216 1.23 -3.99 25.36
CA THR A 216 1.33 -2.94 24.32
C THR A 216 2.13 -3.43 23.12
N TYR A 217 3.17 -4.23 23.37
CA TYR A 217 3.96 -4.85 22.32
C TYR A 217 3.15 -5.86 21.49
N GLN A 218 2.35 -6.72 22.14
CA GLN A 218 1.46 -7.66 21.44
C GLN A 218 0.39 -6.95 20.61
N LYS A 219 -0.25 -5.90 21.16
CA LYS A 219 -1.23 -5.07 20.45
C LYS A 219 -0.62 -4.44 19.20
N PHE A 220 0.60 -3.90 19.31
CA PHE A 220 1.32 -3.36 18.17
C PHE A 220 1.60 -4.42 17.10
N LEU A 221 2.13 -5.57 17.50
CA LEU A 221 2.49 -6.66 16.58
C LEU A 221 1.26 -7.15 15.82
N GLN A 222 0.10 -7.19 16.48
CA GLN A 222 -1.18 -7.51 15.85
C GLN A 222 -1.58 -6.46 14.82
N ILE A 223 -1.59 -5.16 15.19
CA ILE A 223 -1.94 -4.06 14.27
C ILE A 223 -1.06 -4.05 13.02
N VAL A 224 0.25 -4.25 13.16
CA VAL A 224 1.20 -4.28 12.03
C VAL A 224 0.98 -5.51 11.15
N LYS A 225 0.73 -6.68 11.74
CA LYS A 225 0.42 -7.91 10.98
C LYS A 225 -0.88 -7.76 10.19
N ASP A 226 -1.91 -7.22 10.80
CA ASP A 226 -3.23 -7.03 10.18
C ASP A 226 -3.12 -6.02 9.03
N THR A 227 -2.42 -4.90 9.26
CA THR A 227 -2.13 -3.88 8.23
C THR A 227 -1.37 -4.49 7.06
N HIS A 228 -0.31 -5.27 7.31
CA HIS A 228 0.45 -5.93 6.25
C HIS A 228 -0.40 -6.90 5.43
N SER A 229 -1.17 -7.78 6.09
CA SER A 229 -2.04 -8.75 5.41
C SER A 229 -3.10 -8.07 4.52
N ARG A 230 -3.52 -6.86 4.89
CA ARG A 230 -4.45 -6.04 4.14
C ARG A 230 -3.78 -5.40 2.93
N LEU A 231 -2.64 -4.73 3.13
CA LEU A 231 -1.88 -4.11 2.05
C LEU A 231 -1.52 -5.12 0.95
N VAL A 232 -1.19 -6.37 1.32
CA VAL A 232 -0.93 -7.43 0.33
C VAL A 232 -2.16 -7.73 -0.55
N ARG A 233 -3.36 -7.80 0.02
CA ARG A 233 -4.60 -8.03 -0.75
C ARG A 233 -4.94 -6.84 -1.63
N GLU A 234 -4.80 -5.62 -1.11
CA GLU A 234 -5.02 -4.39 -1.87
C GLU A 234 -4.04 -4.26 -3.06
N ASP A 235 -2.80 -4.73 -2.94
CA ASP A 235 -1.81 -4.72 -4.04
C ASP A 235 -2.24 -5.59 -5.22
N GLU A 236 -2.92 -6.71 -4.96
CA GLU A 236 -3.50 -7.57 -6.01
C GLU A 236 -4.66 -6.85 -6.72
N GLU A 237 -5.57 -6.23 -5.95
CA GLU A 237 -6.70 -5.44 -6.49
C GLU A 237 -6.22 -4.23 -7.32
N PHE A 238 -5.13 -3.58 -6.89
CA PHE A 238 -4.51 -2.50 -7.64
C PHE A 238 -4.00 -2.94 -9.02
N LYS A 239 -3.37 -4.12 -9.10
CA LYS A 239 -2.87 -4.66 -10.38
C LYS A 239 -4.03 -4.93 -11.33
N GLU A 240 -5.14 -5.45 -10.83
CA GLU A 240 -6.34 -5.65 -11.64
C GLU A 240 -6.94 -4.32 -12.13
N LEU A 241 -7.03 -3.31 -11.27
CA LEU A 241 -7.52 -1.98 -11.66
C LEU A 241 -6.59 -1.32 -12.69
N TYR A 242 -5.27 -1.43 -12.49
CA TYR A 242 -4.28 -0.89 -13.42
C TYR A 242 -4.40 -1.54 -14.80
N ASN A 243 -4.51 -2.87 -14.86
CA ASN A 243 -4.73 -3.60 -16.12
C ASN A 243 -6.04 -3.15 -16.79
N PHE A 244 -7.11 -2.96 -16.01
CA PHE A 244 -8.37 -2.46 -16.55
C PHE A 244 -8.26 -1.04 -17.15
N VAL A 245 -7.51 -0.14 -16.51
CA VAL A 245 -7.25 1.20 -17.05
C VAL A 245 -6.45 1.09 -18.34
N MET A 246 -5.44 0.21 -18.41
CA MET A 246 -4.64 -0.02 -19.63
C MET A 246 -5.49 -0.59 -20.78
N ASP A 247 -6.38 -1.54 -20.49
CA ASP A 247 -7.29 -2.08 -21.51
C ASP A 247 -8.27 -1.00 -22.01
N THR A 248 -8.71 -0.12 -21.12
CA THR A 248 -9.64 0.98 -21.45
C THR A 248 -8.95 2.07 -22.25
N THR A 249 -7.70 2.42 -21.93
CA THR A 249 -6.89 3.37 -22.71
C THR A 249 -6.60 2.83 -24.11
N GLN A 250 -6.26 1.55 -24.24
CA GLN A 250 -6.04 0.90 -25.53
C GLN A 250 -7.31 0.89 -26.40
N LYS A 251 -8.47 0.55 -25.82
CA LYS A 251 -9.76 0.61 -26.54
C LYS A 251 -10.09 2.03 -27.03
N GLN A 252 -9.93 3.05 -26.18
CA GLN A 252 -10.17 4.43 -26.61
C GLN A 252 -9.16 4.93 -27.66
N SER A 253 -7.90 4.47 -27.61
CA SER A 253 -6.90 4.84 -28.62
C SER A 253 -7.26 4.35 -30.03
N ALA A 254 -8.00 3.24 -30.14
CA ALA A 254 -8.44 2.70 -31.43
C ALA A 254 -9.61 3.50 -32.06
N ASP A 255 -10.39 4.21 -31.24
CA ASP A 255 -11.63 4.89 -31.64
C ASP A 255 -11.47 6.42 -31.80
N LEU A 256 -10.24 6.93 -31.96
CA LEU A 256 -9.95 8.38 -32.03
C LEU A 256 -10.47 9.02 -33.33
N GLN A 257 -11.71 9.54 -33.32
CA GLN A 257 -12.27 10.29 -34.46
C GLN A 257 -12.75 11.72 -34.13
N THR A 258 -13.04 12.04 -32.86
CA THR A 258 -13.60 13.34 -32.45
C THR A 258 -12.66 14.11 -31.49
N SER A 259 -12.74 15.44 -31.49
CA SER A 259 -12.01 16.30 -30.53
C SER A 259 -12.40 16.08 -29.06
N LYS A 260 -13.60 15.53 -28.80
CA LYS A 260 -14.02 15.09 -27.46
C LYS A 260 -13.32 13.80 -27.03
N ASP A 261 -13.05 12.90 -27.98
CA ASP A 261 -12.38 11.63 -27.73
C ASP A 261 -10.89 11.87 -27.40
N LEU A 262 -10.28 12.89 -28.02
CA LEU A 262 -8.92 13.33 -27.65
C LEU A 262 -8.82 13.82 -26.21
N LYS A 263 -9.82 14.57 -25.72
CA LYS A 263 -9.84 15.06 -24.31
C LYS A 263 -10.08 13.92 -23.32
N ALA A 264 -10.97 12.97 -23.67
CA ALA A 264 -11.18 11.78 -22.87
C ALA A 264 -9.92 10.91 -22.78
N TYR A 265 -9.22 10.75 -23.90
CA TYR A 265 -7.95 10.05 -23.98
C TYR A 265 -6.85 10.72 -23.14
N GLU A 266 -6.75 12.06 -23.20
CA GLU A 266 -5.83 12.83 -22.35
C GLU A 266 -6.12 12.65 -20.85
N GLN A 267 -7.40 12.67 -20.46
CA GLN A 267 -7.82 12.42 -19.08
C GLN A 267 -7.52 10.98 -18.65
N LEU A 268 -7.70 9.99 -19.52
CA LEU A 268 -7.34 8.60 -19.26
C LEU A 268 -5.82 8.40 -19.09
N LEU A 269 -5.00 9.09 -19.88
CA LEU A 269 -3.55 9.11 -19.70
C LEU A 269 -3.16 9.71 -18.34
N GLN A 270 -3.82 10.79 -17.93
CA GLN A 270 -3.60 11.40 -16.61
C GLN A 270 -4.01 10.44 -15.48
N ILE A 271 -5.17 9.78 -15.60
CA ILE A 271 -5.65 8.76 -14.66
C ILE A 271 -4.65 7.62 -14.53
N SER A 272 -4.14 7.11 -15.65
CA SER A 272 -3.11 6.06 -15.68
C SER A 272 -1.87 6.45 -14.89
N LYS A 273 -1.36 7.67 -15.13
CA LYS A 273 -0.17 8.19 -14.46
C LYS A 273 -0.40 8.34 -12.95
N GLU A 274 -1.46 9.03 -12.53
CA GLU A 274 -1.77 9.26 -11.12
C GLU A 274 -2.04 7.95 -10.38
N LEU A 275 -2.74 7.00 -11.01
CA LEU A 275 -2.96 5.67 -10.43
C LEU A 275 -1.65 4.89 -10.25
N GLY A 276 -0.74 4.99 -11.22
CA GLY A 276 0.60 4.41 -11.11
C GLY A 276 1.41 4.99 -9.96
N GLU A 277 1.35 6.31 -9.75
CA GLU A 277 1.99 6.97 -8.61
C GLU A 277 1.41 6.51 -7.27
N VAL A 278 0.08 6.40 -7.15
CA VAL A 278 -0.59 5.88 -5.94
C VAL A 278 -0.20 4.43 -5.68
N HIS A 279 -0.14 3.59 -6.72
CA HIS A 279 0.30 2.21 -6.59
C HIS A 279 1.75 2.12 -6.10
N HIS A 280 2.64 2.95 -6.63
CA HIS A 280 4.02 3.02 -6.15
C HIS A 280 4.13 3.41 -4.67
N LEU A 281 3.37 4.43 -4.24
CA LEU A 281 3.31 4.85 -2.84
C LEU A 281 2.80 3.73 -1.92
N HIS A 282 1.80 2.97 -2.39
CA HIS A 282 1.26 1.83 -1.67
C HIS A 282 2.28 0.68 -1.53
N GLN A 283 3.04 0.37 -2.59
CA GLN A 283 4.14 -0.60 -2.52
C GLN A 283 5.25 -0.16 -1.56
N LEU A 284 5.56 1.14 -1.53
CA LEU A 284 6.53 1.70 -0.59
C LEU A 284 6.05 1.51 0.85
N LEU A 285 4.77 1.80 1.12
CA LEU A 285 4.14 1.60 2.43
C LEU A 285 4.22 0.13 2.89
N LEU A 286 4.02 -0.82 1.99
CA LEU A 286 4.16 -2.26 2.28
C LEU A 286 5.59 -2.61 2.72
N LYS A 287 6.60 -2.06 2.06
CA LYS A 287 8.01 -2.21 2.48
C LYS A 287 8.28 -1.57 3.84
N GLU A 288 7.78 -0.35 4.06
CA GLU A 288 7.91 0.37 5.33
C GLU A 288 7.28 -0.40 6.50
N ALA A 289 6.11 -1.03 6.29
CA ALA A 289 5.44 -1.83 7.30
C ALA A 289 6.30 -3.03 7.75
N ILE A 290 6.98 -3.70 6.81
CA ILE A 290 7.90 -4.81 7.11
C ILE A 290 9.10 -4.31 7.90
N GLN A 291 9.73 -3.21 7.47
CA GLN A 291 10.87 -2.62 8.17
C GLN A 291 10.50 -2.20 9.58
N LEU A 292 9.33 -1.60 9.76
CA LEU A 292 8.86 -1.15 11.07
C LEU A 292 8.64 -2.32 12.02
N LYS A 293 8.04 -3.42 11.54
CA LYS A 293 7.90 -4.67 12.30
C LYS A 293 9.25 -5.16 12.84
N ASN A 294 10.28 -5.17 11.99
CA ASN A 294 11.62 -5.65 12.37
C ASN A 294 12.29 -4.69 13.36
N LYS A 295 12.28 -3.37 13.09
CA LYS A 295 12.87 -2.37 13.98
C LYS A 295 12.22 -2.36 15.37
N ALA A 296 10.91 -2.53 15.44
CA ALA A 296 10.18 -2.63 16.70
C ALA A 296 10.57 -3.88 17.49
N PHE A 297 10.79 -5.01 16.81
CA PHE A 297 11.29 -6.23 17.43
C PHE A 297 12.69 -6.04 18.04
N ASP A 298 13.61 -5.44 17.30
CA ASP A 298 14.96 -5.17 17.79
C ASP A 298 14.98 -4.17 18.96
N SER A 299 14.18 -3.10 18.87
CA SER A 299 14.03 -2.11 19.95
C SER A 299 13.44 -2.75 21.20
N ALA A 300 12.45 -3.64 21.05
CA ALA A 300 11.86 -4.37 22.17
C ALA A 300 12.90 -5.23 22.90
N LYS A 301 13.70 -5.97 22.13
CA LYS A 301 14.80 -6.77 22.65
C LYS A 301 15.81 -5.91 23.43
N GLN A 302 16.24 -4.79 22.86
CA GLN A 302 17.21 -3.89 23.51
C GLN A 302 16.69 -3.26 24.81
N ALA A 303 15.42 -2.85 24.85
CA ALA A 303 14.82 -2.30 26.07
C ALA A 303 14.69 -3.35 27.19
N LEU A 304 14.34 -4.60 26.85
CA LEU A 304 14.32 -5.69 27.83
C LEU A 304 15.72 -5.94 28.42
N TYR A 305 16.76 -5.89 27.58
CA TYR A 305 18.15 -5.97 28.06
C TYR A 305 18.53 -4.79 28.97
N SER A 306 18.16 -3.56 28.62
CA SER A 306 18.52 -2.37 29.40
C SER A 306 17.78 -2.32 30.74
N ILE A 307 16.50 -2.72 30.79
CA ILE A 307 15.74 -2.86 32.04
C ILE A 307 16.37 -3.93 32.94
N GLY A 308 16.76 -5.07 32.37
CA GLY A 308 17.45 -6.13 33.11
C GLY A 308 18.76 -5.64 33.77
N LEU A 309 19.51 -4.78 33.08
CA LEU A 309 20.74 -4.17 33.59
C LEU A 309 20.49 -3.10 34.65
N GLN A 310 19.45 -2.27 34.50
CA GLN A 310 19.11 -1.22 35.47
C GLN A 310 18.50 -1.75 36.76
N THR A 311 17.73 -2.84 36.67
CA THR A 311 17.08 -3.44 37.85
C THR A 311 18.10 -4.20 38.70
N PHE A 312 19.20 -4.69 38.11
CA PHE A 312 20.22 -5.46 38.80
C PHE A 312 21.56 -4.73 38.89
N HIS A 313 21.69 -3.85 39.89
CA HIS A 313 22.98 -3.22 40.19
C HIS A 313 23.88 -4.19 40.98
N PHE A 314 24.80 -4.86 40.29
CA PHE A 314 25.70 -5.87 40.86
C PHE A 314 26.45 -5.38 42.11
N ASP A 315 26.94 -4.14 42.07
CA ASP A 315 27.66 -3.53 43.18
C ASP A 315 26.79 -3.35 44.42
N HIS A 316 25.51 -3.00 44.23
CA HIS A 316 24.59 -2.77 45.33
C HIS A 316 23.97 -4.08 45.83
N GLU A 317 23.53 -4.97 44.95
CA GLU A 317 22.79 -6.17 45.36
C GLU A 317 23.68 -7.32 45.82
N ILE A 318 24.86 -7.47 45.22
CA ILE A 318 25.78 -8.58 45.51
C ILE A 318 26.98 -8.10 46.31
N VAL A 319 27.72 -7.10 45.80
CA VAL A 319 28.99 -6.68 46.43
C VAL A 319 28.73 -6.07 47.79
N SER A 320 27.75 -5.17 47.93
CA SER A 320 27.43 -4.56 49.23
C SER A 320 27.00 -5.61 50.27
N ARG A 321 26.23 -6.64 49.89
CA ARG A 321 25.81 -7.71 50.80
C ARG A 321 26.96 -8.62 51.21
N LEU A 322 27.87 -8.95 50.28
CA LEU A 322 29.07 -9.73 50.57
C LEU A 322 30.06 -9.00 51.47
N VAL A 323 30.17 -7.68 51.32
CA VAL A 323 31.11 -6.83 52.07
C VAL A 323 30.55 -6.45 53.45
N SER A 324 29.25 -6.12 53.55
CA SER A 324 28.62 -5.71 54.82
C SER A 324 28.33 -6.86 55.77
N SER A 325 28.06 -8.06 55.23
CA SER A 325 27.91 -9.29 56.01
C SER A 325 28.79 -10.36 55.37
N PRO A 326 30.02 -10.59 55.87
CA PRO A 326 30.93 -11.56 55.27
C PRO A 326 30.33 -12.96 55.37
N LEU A 327 29.73 -13.41 54.27
CA LEU A 327 29.17 -14.74 54.15
C LEU A 327 30.30 -15.78 54.30
N PRO A 328 30.01 -16.97 54.86
CA PRO A 328 30.97 -18.06 54.88
C PRO A 328 31.54 -18.32 53.47
N PRO A 329 32.85 -18.63 53.32
CA PRO A 329 33.51 -18.71 52.01
C PRO A 329 32.83 -19.65 51.01
N LEU A 330 32.20 -20.72 51.49
CA LEU A 330 31.41 -21.65 50.67
C LEU A 330 30.13 -21.04 50.11
N ALA A 331 29.41 -20.24 50.90
CA ALA A 331 28.20 -19.56 50.47
C ALA A 331 28.54 -18.40 49.51
N ALA A 332 29.62 -17.67 49.78
CA ALA A 332 30.15 -16.66 48.87
C ALA A 332 30.58 -17.28 47.52
N LYS A 333 31.22 -18.46 47.55
CA LYS A 333 31.57 -19.22 46.34
C LYS A 333 30.31 -19.63 45.57
N GLY A 334 29.26 -20.13 46.25
CA GLY A 334 27.99 -20.47 45.62
C GLY A 334 27.36 -19.28 44.88
N LEU A 335 27.29 -18.12 45.53
CA LEU A 335 26.81 -16.88 44.90
C LEU A 335 27.70 -16.38 43.76
N ALA A 336 29.02 -16.45 43.90
CA ALA A 336 29.93 -16.04 42.83
C ALA A 336 29.85 -16.98 41.62
N THR A 337 29.68 -18.30 41.85
CA THR A 337 29.67 -19.30 40.76
C THR A 337 28.54 -19.13 39.76
N THR A 338 27.40 -18.55 40.16
CA THR A 338 26.29 -18.29 39.24
C THR A 338 26.58 -17.14 38.27
N PHE A 339 27.52 -16.25 38.60
CA PHE A 339 27.91 -15.11 37.76
C PHE A 339 29.28 -15.28 37.09
N THR A 340 30.10 -16.21 37.57
CA THR A 340 31.32 -16.60 36.85
C THR A 340 30.94 -17.46 35.66
N SER A 341 31.40 -17.09 34.47
CA SER A 341 31.26 -17.93 33.29
C SER A 341 31.89 -19.31 33.54
N LEU A 342 31.26 -20.36 33.02
CA LEU A 342 31.78 -21.72 33.09
C LEU A 342 33.25 -21.68 32.62
N HIS A 343 34.17 -22.18 33.44
CA HIS A 343 35.60 -22.09 33.18
C HIS A 343 35.91 -22.71 31.80
N ARG A 344 36.06 -21.85 30.80
CA ARG A 344 36.25 -22.27 29.41
C ARG A 344 37.73 -22.56 29.24
N HIS A 345 38.11 -23.80 29.48
CA HIS A 345 39.49 -24.25 29.30
C HIS A 345 39.90 -23.96 27.85
N ARG A 346 40.80 -23.00 27.65
CA ARG A 346 41.37 -22.70 26.33
C ARG A 346 42.41 -23.76 25.99
N SER A 347 41.97 -24.95 25.63
CA SER A 347 42.83 -25.96 25.01
C SER A 347 42.90 -25.69 23.52
N TRP A 348 44.13 -25.54 23.02
CA TRP A 348 44.36 -25.61 21.59
C TRP A 348 44.18 -27.06 21.14
N SER A 349 43.27 -27.29 20.20
CA SER A 349 43.13 -28.60 19.59
C SER A 349 44.28 -28.81 18.61
N LEU A 350 45.01 -29.91 18.72
CA LEU A 350 46.06 -30.24 17.73
C LEU A 350 45.48 -30.43 16.32
N LEU A 351 44.19 -30.75 16.22
CA LEU A 351 43.50 -30.92 14.94
C LEU A 351 43.31 -29.61 14.18
N THR A 352 43.39 -28.46 14.85
CA THR A 352 43.30 -27.13 14.21
C THR A 352 44.47 -26.84 13.26
N VAL A 353 45.58 -27.60 13.34
CA VAL A 353 46.71 -27.50 12.40
C VAL A 353 46.32 -27.94 10.99
N PHE A 354 45.43 -28.94 10.89
CA PHE A 354 45.00 -29.50 9.61
C PHE A 354 43.82 -28.75 9.00
N ASP A 355 43.27 -27.77 9.72
CA ASP A 355 42.21 -26.94 9.20
C ASP A 355 42.76 -26.00 8.13
N LYS A 356 41.92 -25.61 7.15
CA LYS A 356 42.37 -24.78 6.03
C LYS A 356 42.81 -23.40 6.55
N GLN A 357 44.12 -23.19 6.64
CA GLN A 357 44.68 -21.93 7.10
C GLN A 357 44.41 -20.82 6.07
N ARG A 358 43.73 -19.75 6.50
CA ARG A 358 43.58 -18.53 5.69
C ARG A 358 44.88 -17.74 5.72
N SER A 359 45.48 -17.51 4.56
CA SER A 359 46.52 -16.49 4.39
C SER A 359 45.87 -15.11 4.28
N SER A 360 45.24 -14.61 5.34
CA SER A 360 44.80 -13.21 5.40
C SER A 360 45.88 -12.37 6.05
N SER A 361 46.27 -11.27 5.40
CA SER A 361 47.19 -10.27 5.96
C SER A 361 46.65 -9.77 7.31
N PHE A 362 47.54 -9.56 8.28
CA PHE A 362 47.31 -9.48 9.73
C PHE A 362 46.37 -8.34 10.23
N ASN A 363 45.71 -7.60 9.33
CA ASN A 363 44.93 -6.39 9.62
C ASN A 363 43.44 -6.48 9.26
N GLN A 364 42.87 -7.66 9.04
CA GLN A 364 41.41 -7.79 8.91
C GLN A 364 40.81 -8.22 10.24
N GLU A 365 40.10 -7.29 10.89
CA GLU A 365 39.24 -7.60 12.02
C GLU A 365 38.25 -8.71 11.66
N PRO A 366 37.87 -9.57 12.63
CA PRO A 366 36.95 -10.66 12.38
C PRO A 366 35.63 -10.10 11.88
N THR A 367 35.28 -10.43 10.64
CA THR A 367 33.98 -10.11 10.03
C THR A 367 32.87 -10.60 10.96
N ASN A 368 32.16 -9.64 11.55
CA ASN A 368 30.96 -9.87 12.33
C ASN A 368 29.95 -10.64 11.45
N TYR A 369 29.37 -11.74 11.95
CA TYR A 369 28.32 -12.50 11.25
C TYR A 369 26.97 -11.77 11.30
N GLY A 370 26.97 -10.47 11.02
CA GLY A 370 25.77 -9.74 10.64
C GLY A 370 25.62 -9.84 9.12
N TYR A 371 24.41 -10.11 8.63
CA TYR A 371 24.13 -9.89 7.21
C TYR A 371 24.52 -8.43 6.90
N PRO A 372 25.32 -8.17 5.86
CA PRO A 372 25.69 -6.80 5.52
C PRO A 372 24.40 -6.02 5.26
N GLU A 373 24.16 -4.97 6.05
CA GLU A 373 23.20 -3.95 5.66
C GLU A 373 23.72 -3.36 4.35
N VAL A 374 22.92 -3.52 3.29
CA VAL A 374 23.25 -3.03 1.98
C VAL A 374 23.02 -1.52 2.02
N ASP A 375 24.11 -0.76 2.05
CA ASP A 375 24.06 0.69 1.93
C ASP A 375 23.65 1.06 0.50
N ASP A 376 22.47 1.68 0.34
CA ASP A 376 21.87 2.02 -0.95
C ASP A 376 22.80 2.93 -1.78
N GLU A 377 23.63 3.76 -1.13
CA GLU A 377 24.62 4.60 -1.81
C GLU A 377 25.76 3.79 -2.43
N GLN A 378 26.21 2.72 -1.77
CA GLN A 378 27.25 1.84 -2.29
C GLN A 378 26.73 0.97 -3.45
N VAL A 379 25.46 0.57 -3.42
CA VAL A 379 24.82 -0.15 -4.52
C VAL A 379 24.77 0.72 -5.78
N GLU A 380 24.39 1.99 -5.64
CA GLU A 380 24.28 2.89 -6.77
C GLU A 380 25.66 3.19 -7.39
N GLN A 381 26.69 3.41 -6.56
CA GLN A 381 28.06 3.59 -7.05
C GLN A 381 28.58 2.35 -7.79
N ASN A 382 28.37 1.16 -7.22
CA ASN A 382 28.76 -0.10 -7.85
C ASN A 382 28.01 -0.33 -9.17
N ARG A 383 26.73 0.05 -9.23
CA ARG A 383 25.91 -0.01 -10.45
C ARG A 383 26.49 0.87 -11.56
N GLN A 384 26.83 2.12 -11.25
CA GLN A 384 27.43 3.05 -12.21
C GLN A 384 28.79 2.57 -12.73
N ILE A 385 29.61 1.96 -11.87
CA ILE A 385 30.89 1.37 -12.26
C ILE A 385 30.66 0.18 -13.21
N GLN A 386 29.73 -0.72 -12.90
CA GLN A 386 29.41 -1.85 -13.76
C GLN A 386 28.84 -1.41 -15.12
N GLN A 387 27.97 -0.40 -15.15
CA GLN A 387 27.42 0.14 -16.40
C GLN A 387 28.52 0.71 -17.31
N LYS A 388 29.51 1.42 -16.74
CA LYS A 388 30.70 1.89 -17.47
C LYS A 388 31.53 0.73 -18.02
N ASN A 389 31.76 -0.30 -17.22
CA ASN A 389 32.52 -1.48 -17.62
C ASN A 389 31.83 -2.24 -18.77
N PHE A 390 30.51 -2.45 -18.70
CA PHE A 390 29.74 -3.09 -19.76
C PHE A 390 29.71 -2.27 -21.04
N SER A 391 29.61 -0.94 -20.94
CA SER A 391 29.70 -0.04 -22.08
C SER A 391 31.07 -0.12 -22.78
N LEU A 392 32.16 -0.28 -22.02
CA LEU A 392 33.50 -0.45 -22.57
C LEU A 392 33.68 -1.82 -23.25
N ILE A 393 33.19 -2.90 -22.63
CA ILE A 393 33.22 -4.25 -23.21
C ILE A 393 32.43 -4.29 -24.52
N MET A 394 31.21 -3.74 -24.53
CA MET A 394 30.36 -3.70 -25.72
C MET A 394 31.03 -2.93 -26.88
N LYS A 395 31.67 -1.79 -26.59
CA LYS A 395 32.38 -1.01 -27.61
C LYS A 395 33.49 -1.81 -28.29
N GLN A 396 34.27 -2.54 -27.50
CA GLN A 396 35.36 -3.39 -28.00
C GLN A 396 34.83 -4.59 -28.81
N VAL A 397 33.75 -5.22 -28.34
CA VAL A 397 33.10 -6.32 -29.07
C VAL A 397 32.54 -5.84 -30.41
N LEU A 398 31.86 -4.69 -30.43
CA LEU A 398 31.32 -4.12 -31.67
C LEU A 398 32.41 -3.67 -32.65
N GLU A 399 33.57 -3.22 -32.17
CA GLU A 399 34.73 -2.86 -32.99
C GLU A 399 35.30 -4.10 -33.71
N ILE A 400 35.45 -5.21 -32.99
CA ILE A 400 35.93 -6.50 -33.54
C ILE A 400 34.89 -7.11 -34.50
N MET A 401 33.59 -6.99 -34.18
CA MET A 401 32.50 -7.49 -35.01
C MET A 401 32.18 -6.62 -36.25
N LYS A 402 32.91 -5.53 -36.52
CA LYS A 402 32.71 -4.76 -37.76
C LYS A 402 33.04 -5.57 -39.02
N GLU A 403 33.97 -6.51 -38.92
CA GLU A 403 34.47 -7.29 -40.05
C GLU A 403 33.73 -8.63 -40.24
N SER A 404 33.09 -9.16 -39.20
CA SER A 404 32.40 -10.46 -39.21
C SER A 404 31.01 -10.39 -38.56
N ARG A 405 29.99 -10.95 -39.22
CA ARG A 405 28.58 -10.95 -38.74
C ARG A 405 28.31 -11.96 -37.62
N GLU A 406 29.18 -12.96 -37.50
CA GLU A 406 29.09 -14.05 -36.55
C GLU A 406 30.50 -14.33 -36.03
N ILE A 407 30.67 -14.37 -34.70
CA ILE A 407 31.95 -14.71 -34.05
C ILE A 407 31.67 -15.59 -32.82
N GLU A 408 32.53 -16.57 -32.58
CA GLU A 408 32.49 -17.36 -31.35
C GLU A 408 33.22 -16.65 -30.20
N LEU A 409 32.70 -16.83 -28.99
CA LEU A 409 33.25 -16.22 -27.78
C LEU A 409 34.72 -16.62 -27.53
N LYS A 410 35.10 -17.83 -27.96
CA LYS A 410 36.49 -18.29 -27.94
C LYS A 410 37.41 -17.34 -28.74
N GLU A 411 37.04 -17.05 -29.98
CA GLU A 411 37.80 -16.18 -30.89
C GLU A 411 37.81 -14.73 -30.39
N LEU A 412 36.67 -14.24 -29.87
CA LEU A 412 36.60 -12.92 -29.23
C LEU A 412 37.53 -12.81 -28.02
N SER A 413 37.65 -13.87 -27.22
CA SER A 413 38.49 -13.86 -26.02
C SER A 413 39.99 -13.84 -26.32
N GLU A 414 40.40 -14.32 -27.49
CA GLU A 414 41.79 -14.27 -27.97
C GLU A 414 42.15 -12.88 -28.54
N LEU A 415 41.18 -12.18 -29.12
CA LEU A 415 41.35 -10.84 -29.72
C LEU A 415 41.24 -9.69 -28.71
N LEU A 416 40.60 -9.93 -27.55
CA LEU A 416 40.42 -8.91 -26.53
C LEU A 416 41.66 -8.74 -25.63
N PRO A 417 41.95 -7.51 -25.16
CA PRO A 417 43.04 -7.28 -24.23
C PRO A 417 42.94 -8.10 -22.94
N SER A 418 44.06 -8.70 -22.51
CA SER A 418 44.09 -9.60 -21.34
C SER A 418 43.61 -8.96 -20.03
N HIS A 419 43.63 -7.63 -19.91
CA HIS A 419 43.13 -6.93 -18.72
C HIS A 419 41.60 -6.94 -18.62
N ILE A 420 40.89 -6.99 -19.76
CA ILE A 420 39.41 -7.08 -19.80
C ILE A 420 38.98 -8.52 -19.50
N VAL A 421 39.63 -9.49 -20.17
CA VAL A 421 39.30 -10.92 -20.03
C VAL A 421 39.54 -11.44 -18.61
N ASN A 422 40.57 -10.92 -17.91
CA ASN A 422 40.83 -11.29 -16.52
C ASN A 422 39.87 -10.64 -15.50
N HIS A 423 39.07 -9.66 -15.90
CA HIS A 423 38.16 -8.95 -15.01
C HIS A 423 36.79 -9.65 -14.92
N ARG A 424 36.23 -9.76 -13.72
CA ARG A 424 34.95 -10.44 -13.48
C ARG A 424 33.80 -9.90 -14.34
N SER A 425 33.76 -8.58 -14.56
CA SER A 425 32.72 -7.92 -15.36
C SER A 425 32.61 -8.43 -16.79
N TYR A 426 33.68 -8.98 -17.38
CA TYR A 426 33.60 -9.61 -18.71
C TYR A 426 32.66 -10.81 -18.71
N TYR A 427 32.74 -11.66 -17.68
CA TYR A 427 31.90 -12.85 -17.55
C TYR A 427 30.45 -12.50 -17.17
N ASP A 428 30.29 -11.54 -16.25
CA ASP A 428 28.97 -11.05 -15.86
C ASP A 428 28.24 -10.43 -17.06
N PHE A 429 28.96 -9.71 -17.93
CA PHE A 429 28.42 -9.14 -19.17
C PHE A 429 27.82 -10.20 -20.10
N TRP A 430 28.57 -11.27 -20.41
CA TRP A 430 28.10 -12.33 -21.31
C TRP A 430 26.94 -13.13 -20.73
N LEU A 431 26.97 -13.38 -19.41
CA LEU A 431 25.87 -14.08 -18.74
C LEU A 431 24.57 -13.28 -18.81
N VAL A 432 24.63 -11.97 -18.55
CA VAL A 432 23.46 -11.09 -18.62
C VAL A 432 23.02 -10.89 -20.08
N LEU A 433 23.95 -10.73 -21.02
CA LEU A 433 23.63 -10.58 -22.43
C LEU A 433 22.97 -11.84 -23.02
N HIS A 434 23.44 -13.03 -22.63
CA HIS A 434 22.85 -14.30 -23.05
C HIS A 434 21.40 -14.46 -22.56
N GLN A 435 21.15 -14.18 -21.27
CA GLN A 435 19.79 -14.23 -20.70
C GLN A 435 18.81 -13.27 -21.40
N ARG A 436 19.35 -12.24 -22.05
CA ARG A 436 18.58 -11.18 -22.71
C ARG A 436 18.55 -11.29 -24.23
N SER A 437 19.11 -12.37 -24.77
CA SER A 437 19.08 -12.67 -26.20
C SER A 437 17.66 -12.99 -26.66
N PRO A 438 17.11 -12.36 -27.72
CA PRO A 438 17.74 -11.36 -28.59
C PRO A 438 17.79 -9.96 -27.93
N ALA A 439 19.01 -9.42 -27.78
CA ALA A 439 19.23 -8.16 -27.11
C ALA A 439 18.95 -6.98 -28.06
N ARG A 440 18.05 -6.09 -27.64
CA ARG A 440 17.64 -4.86 -28.35
C ARG A 440 17.67 -3.67 -27.41
N TRP A 441 17.89 -2.49 -27.97
CA TRP A 441 17.74 -1.24 -27.21
C TRP A 441 16.25 -0.86 -27.12
N GLU A 442 15.75 -0.73 -25.89
CA GLU A 442 14.40 -0.25 -25.56
C GLU A 442 14.53 0.99 -24.66
N PRO A 443 13.85 2.11 -24.98
CA PRO A 443 14.07 3.39 -24.29
C PRO A 443 13.47 3.51 -22.88
N ASP A 444 12.89 2.45 -22.29
CA ASP A 444 11.94 2.58 -21.16
C ASP A 444 12.30 1.76 -19.90
N ARG A 445 13.57 1.35 -19.72
CA ARG A 445 13.99 0.56 -18.55
C ARG A 445 14.98 1.29 -17.66
N ASP A 446 14.52 2.27 -16.89
CA ASP A 446 15.39 2.95 -15.93
C ASP A 446 15.94 1.99 -14.85
N GLY A 447 17.26 2.06 -14.64
CA GLY A 447 17.96 1.36 -13.57
C GLY A 447 18.68 0.04 -13.93
N ASP A 448 18.71 -0.31 -15.21
CA ASP A 448 19.36 -1.52 -15.70
C ASP A 448 20.85 -1.30 -16.07
N VAL A 449 21.71 -2.21 -15.59
CA VAL A 449 23.18 -2.18 -15.78
C VAL A 449 23.57 -2.30 -17.25
N MET A 450 22.74 -2.97 -18.07
CA MET A 450 23.01 -3.18 -19.50
C MET A 450 22.64 -2.00 -20.40
N ASN A 451 21.89 -1.01 -19.92
CA ASN A 451 21.48 0.13 -20.76
C ASN A 451 22.67 0.87 -21.36
N GLY A 452 23.76 1.04 -20.60
CA GLY A 452 24.98 1.70 -21.10
C GLY A 452 25.67 0.95 -22.23
N ALA A 453 25.46 -0.36 -22.34
CA ALA A 453 25.95 -1.19 -23.43
C ALA A 453 24.95 -1.24 -24.60
N LEU A 454 23.65 -1.40 -24.33
CA LEU A 454 22.62 -1.55 -25.37
C LEU A 454 22.39 -0.26 -26.17
N VAL A 455 22.59 0.93 -25.59
CA VAL A 455 22.55 2.21 -26.33
C VAL A 455 23.51 2.22 -27.53
N GLN A 456 24.64 1.50 -27.43
CA GLN A 456 25.64 1.44 -28.51
C GLN A 456 25.22 0.58 -29.71
N LEU A 457 24.10 -0.14 -29.61
CA LEU A 457 23.61 -0.98 -30.69
C LEU A 457 22.90 -0.19 -31.80
N GLU A 458 22.54 1.08 -31.58
CA GLU A 458 21.95 2.00 -32.59
C GLU A 458 20.81 1.38 -33.44
N GLY A 459 20.07 0.40 -32.90
CA GLY A 459 18.97 -0.30 -33.57
C GLY A 459 19.28 -1.71 -34.11
N ASP A 460 20.51 -2.19 -33.98
CA ASP A 460 20.91 -3.57 -34.29
C ASP A 460 20.45 -4.56 -33.21
N VAL A 461 20.29 -5.82 -33.62
CA VAL A 461 19.92 -6.93 -32.73
C VAL A 461 21.10 -7.88 -32.57
N LEU A 462 21.52 -8.09 -31.32
CA LEU A 462 22.50 -9.13 -30.98
C LEU A 462 21.78 -10.39 -30.52
N VAL A 463 22.07 -11.51 -31.17
CA VAL A 463 21.60 -12.84 -30.78
C VAL A 463 22.80 -13.63 -30.26
N VAL A 464 22.73 -14.02 -29.00
CA VAL A 464 23.73 -14.89 -28.36
C VAL A 464 23.11 -16.28 -28.21
N THR A 465 23.80 -17.31 -28.67
CA THR A 465 23.40 -18.71 -28.56
C THR A 465 24.49 -19.54 -27.90
N GLU A 466 24.11 -20.43 -26.99
CA GLU A 466 25.06 -21.35 -26.34
C GLU A 466 25.59 -22.39 -27.34
N CYS A 467 26.90 -22.62 -27.30
CA CYS A 467 27.60 -23.67 -28.04
C CYS A 467 28.11 -24.75 -27.08
N ILE A 468 28.41 -25.92 -27.62
CA ILE A 468 28.95 -27.04 -26.84
C ILE A 468 30.43 -26.76 -26.52
N GLY A 469 30.76 -26.71 -25.23
CA GLY A 469 32.13 -26.59 -24.74
C GLY A 469 32.31 -25.46 -23.71
N VAL A 470 33.25 -25.65 -22.79
CA VAL A 470 33.63 -24.64 -21.79
C VAL A 470 34.96 -24.02 -22.21
N ILE A 471 35.01 -22.70 -22.30
CA ILE A 471 36.24 -21.95 -22.53
C ILE A 471 36.80 -21.48 -21.17
N GLN A 472 38.12 -21.45 -21.06
CA GLN A 472 38.82 -20.90 -19.91
C GLN A 472 39.79 -19.78 -20.37
N PRO A 473 39.27 -18.58 -20.68
CA PRO A 473 40.09 -17.47 -21.18
C PRO A 473 41.05 -16.90 -20.12
N ALA A 474 40.75 -17.10 -18.83
CA ALA A 474 41.56 -16.64 -17.71
C ALA A 474 41.80 -17.80 -16.72
N PRO A 475 42.92 -17.82 -15.98
CA PRO A 475 43.23 -18.88 -15.03
C PRO A 475 42.20 -19.01 -13.89
N ARG A 476 41.42 -17.95 -13.63
CA ARG A 476 40.44 -17.89 -12.53
C ARG A 476 38.98 -18.13 -12.93
N PHE A 477 38.63 -18.04 -14.22
CA PHE A 477 37.24 -18.01 -14.67
C PHE A 477 37.03 -18.87 -15.91
N ALA A 478 35.93 -19.62 -15.92
CA ALA A 478 35.49 -20.45 -17.03
C ALA A 478 34.06 -20.06 -17.40
N ILE A 479 33.75 -20.06 -18.69
CA ILE A 479 32.42 -19.73 -19.23
C ILE A 479 32.10 -20.68 -20.38
N GLN A 480 30.83 -20.97 -20.60
CA GLN A 480 30.39 -21.75 -21.75
C GLN A 480 30.67 -20.98 -23.05
N ASN A 481 31.09 -21.68 -24.10
CA ASN A 481 31.30 -21.04 -25.40
C ASN A 481 29.94 -20.55 -25.93
N MET A 482 29.91 -19.35 -26.48
CA MET A 482 28.70 -18.75 -27.03
C MET A 482 29.00 -18.22 -28.43
N ARG A 483 28.00 -18.26 -29.30
CA ARG A 483 28.04 -17.73 -30.65
C ARG A 483 27.22 -16.45 -30.69
N VAL A 484 27.84 -15.38 -31.17
CA VAL A 484 27.26 -14.04 -31.20
C VAL A 484 26.99 -13.66 -32.65
N GLU A 485 25.71 -13.49 -32.98
CA GLU A 485 25.22 -13.08 -34.30
C GLU A 485 24.70 -11.64 -34.23
N ARG A 486 25.18 -10.76 -35.13
CA ARG A 486 24.67 -9.39 -35.27
C ARG A 486 23.72 -9.30 -36.46
N ARG A 487 22.45 -9.04 -36.20
CA ARG A 487 21.43 -8.78 -37.23
C ARG A 487 21.23 -7.28 -37.39
N LEU A 488 21.60 -6.77 -38.57
CA LEU A 488 21.36 -5.38 -38.95
C LEU A 488 19.86 -5.18 -39.22
N LYS A 489 19.33 -4.02 -38.81
CA LYS A 489 17.96 -3.62 -39.15
C LYS A 489 17.88 -3.40 -40.68
N GLU A 490 16.97 -4.10 -41.36
CA GLU A 490 16.67 -3.81 -42.77
C GLU A 490 16.26 -2.33 -42.87
N ARG A 491 16.97 -1.56 -43.70
CA ARG A 491 16.50 -0.24 -44.11
C ARG A 491 15.27 -0.48 -44.98
N GLU A 492 14.08 -0.24 -44.42
CA GLU A 492 12.87 -0.09 -45.22
C GLU A 492 13.15 0.98 -46.29
N ILE A 493 13.08 0.57 -47.56
CA ILE A 493 13.13 1.43 -48.75
C ILE A 493 11.76 2.06 -48.96
#